data_AF-A0A6N9GRQ3-F1
#
_entry.id   AF-A0A6N9GRQ3-F1
#
_cell.length_a   1.000
_cell.length_b   1.000
_cell.length_c   1.000
_cell.angle_alpha   90.00
_cell.angle_beta   90.00
_cell.angle_gamma   90.00
#
_symmetry.space_group_name_H-M   'P 1'
#
loop_
_entity.id
_entity.type
_entity.pdbx_description
1 polymer ?
#
loop_
_entity_poly.entity_id
_entity_poly.type
_entity_poly.pdbx_seq_one_letter_code
_entity_poly.pdbx_strand_id
1 'polypeptide(L)'
;MSNSTQDGNSDNASKTIYCMHCGTAASVEDYACDRCGERVYVPDPSRVPPLGFTSCQACSSVNEAHASYCAVCAVEIDQSARISPDGAAGARSEGVGSLGSRSGGDDARSDSGRGGGYRIGTGSFRPSQWGLPRRTRPSRGEEDQIPEEIQRWNWSAFILGPIWGLVHGIWWSALGFLPLLPFLPLTFRFIGYVVLVGVMLILGLKGNEMAWRARQWDSAEKFLAVQQRWATWSIVFAIGALVAFILFLLGQG
;
A
#
# COMPACT_ATOMS: atom_id res chain seq x y z
N MET A 1 42.35 -35.80 15.87
CA MET A 1 41.20 -35.01 16.35
C MET A 1 40.91 -33.93 15.31
N SER A 2 40.21 -34.29 14.25
CA SER A 2 39.71 -33.38 13.22
C SER A 2 38.22 -33.21 13.50
N ASN A 3 37.82 -32.09 14.10
CA ASN A 3 36.40 -31.84 14.36
C ASN A 3 35.82 -31.07 13.18
N SER A 4 34.89 -31.75 12.51
CA SER A 4 34.17 -31.32 11.34
C SER A 4 33.09 -30.31 11.71
N THR A 5 32.88 -29.38 10.78
CA THR A 5 31.77 -28.44 10.65
C THR A 5 30.40 -29.00 11.04
N GLN A 6 29.64 -28.22 11.82
CA GLN A 6 28.18 -28.24 11.80
C GLN A 6 27.69 -26.79 11.66
N ASP A 7 27.53 -26.38 10.40
CA ASP A 7 26.74 -25.23 10.01
C ASP A 7 25.27 -25.56 10.27
N GLY A 8 24.69 -24.97 11.32
CA GLY A 8 23.26 -25.04 11.60
C GLY A 8 22.48 -24.12 10.65
N ASN A 9 22.31 -24.53 9.40
CA ASN A 9 21.42 -23.88 8.44
C ASN A 9 20.38 -24.89 7.93
N SER A 10 19.20 -24.89 8.55
CA SER A 10 17.98 -25.48 7.99
C SER A 10 16.77 -24.75 8.58
N ASP A 11 15.91 -24.24 7.69
CA ASP A 11 14.45 -24.18 7.88
C ASP A 11 13.77 -22.89 8.42
N ASN A 12 14.30 -21.71 8.10
CA ASN A 12 13.46 -20.50 7.98
C ASN A 12 13.29 -20.11 6.50
N ALA A 13 12.73 -21.03 5.71
CA ALA A 13 12.23 -20.67 4.38
C ALA A 13 10.92 -19.90 4.60
N SER A 14 10.97 -18.57 4.53
CA SER A 14 9.78 -17.73 4.54
C SER A 14 8.85 -18.18 3.41
N LYS A 15 7.75 -18.84 3.77
CA LYS A 15 6.77 -19.30 2.80
C LYS A 15 6.16 -18.06 2.15
N THR A 16 6.38 -17.89 0.86
CA THR A 16 5.84 -16.75 0.11
C THR A 16 4.35 -16.96 -0.14
N ILE A 17 3.56 -15.91 0.09
CA ILE A 17 2.14 -15.82 -0.26
C ILE A 17 1.92 -14.53 -1.06
N TYR A 18 0.71 -14.32 -1.57
CA TYR A 18 0.39 -13.18 -2.40
C TYR A 18 -0.81 -12.41 -1.85
N CYS A 19 -0.78 -11.09 -2.01
CA CYS A 19 -1.88 -10.24 -1.64
C CYS A 19 -3.07 -10.47 -2.58
N MET A 20 -4.24 -10.80 -2.03
CA MET A 20 -5.46 -11.02 -2.82
C MET A 20 -6.02 -9.76 -3.46
N HIS A 21 -5.62 -8.57 -3.02
CA HIS A 21 -6.08 -7.30 -3.58
C HIS A 21 -5.24 -6.84 -4.78
N CYS A 22 -3.91 -6.96 -4.71
CA CYS A 22 -3.01 -6.39 -5.72
C CYS A 22 -1.96 -7.38 -6.30
N GLY A 23 -2.02 -8.66 -5.91
CA GLY A 23 -1.18 -9.74 -6.45
C GLY A 23 0.29 -9.68 -6.02
N THR A 24 0.65 -8.78 -5.11
CA THR A 24 2.05 -8.59 -4.68
C THR A 24 2.47 -9.67 -3.69
N ALA A 25 3.67 -10.22 -3.89
CA ALA A 25 4.25 -11.20 -2.98
C ALA A 25 4.46 -10.61 -1.58
N ALA A 26 4.21 -11.43 -0.57
CA ALA A 26 4.37 -11.13 0.85
C ALA A 26 4.87 -12.38 1.59
N SER A 27 5.40 -12.18 2.79
CA SER A 27 5.71 -13.30 3.70
C SER A 27 4.45 -13.74 4.43
N VAL A 28 4.36 -15.03 4.79
CA VAL A 28 3.34 -15.52 5.75
C VAL A 28 3.49 -14.85 7.13
N GLU A 29 4.68 -14.33 7.44
CA GLU A 29 4.94 -13.59 8.67
C GLU A 29 4.42 -12.14 8.62
N ASP A 30 4.12 -11.61 7.43
CA ASP A 30 3.66 -10.24 7.25
C ASP A 30 2.16 -10.15 7.52
N TYR A 31 1.76 -9.19 8.36
CA TYR A 31 0.34 -8.94 8.64
C TYR A 31 -0.39 -8.23 7.48
N ALA A 32 0.32 -7.40 6.72
CA ALA A 32 -0.23 -6.56 5.67
C ALA A 32 0.70 -6.44 4.46
N CYS A 33 0.13 -6.12 3.30
CA CYS A 33 0.82 -6.04 2.04
C CYS A 33 1.61 -4.73 1.93
N ASP A 34 2.91 -4.80 1.68
CA ASP A 34 3.78 -3.64 1.48
C ASP A 34 3.35 -2.70 0.34
N ARG A 35 2.56 -3.18 -0.63
CA ARG A 35 2.10 -2.38 -1.77
C ARG A 35 0.78 -1.65 -1.53
N CYS A 36 -0.20 -2.33 -0.95
CA CYS A 36 -1.58 -1.81 -0.86
C CYS A 36 -2.08 -1.66 0.58
N GLY A 37 -1.33 -2.13 1.57
CA GLY A 37 -1.73 -2.11 2.98
C GLY A 37 -2.80 -3.13 3.39
N GLU A 38 -3.33 -3.91 2.44
CA GLU A 38 -4.36 -4.92 2.72
C GLU A 38 -3.79 -6.10 3.52
N ARG A 39 -4.60 -6.73 4.36
CA ARG A 39 -4.16 -7.91 5.12
C ARG A 39 -3.71 -9.03 4.17
N VAL A 40 -2.59 -9.65 4.48
CA VAL A 40 -2.08 -10.80 3.71
C VAL A 40 -2.15 -12.04 4.57
N TYR A 41 -2.85 -13.06 4.07
CA TYR A 41 -2.99 -14.36 4.72
C TYR A 41 -3.49 -15.39 3.72
N VAL A 42 -3.40 -16.68 4.07
CA VAL A 42 -4.05 -17.76 3.31
C VAL A 42 -5.33 -18.14 4.06
N PRO A 43 -6.51 -18.08 3.43
CA PRO A 43 -7.76 -18.39 4.09
C PRO A 43 -7.80 -19.86 4.47
N ASP A 44 -8.28 -20.13 5.68
CA ASP A 44 -8.51 -21.48 6.17
C ASP A 44 -9.89 -21.95 5.66
N PRO A 45 -9.98 -22.95 4.78
CA PRO A 45 -11.25 -23.41 4.22
C PRO A 45 -12.20 -24.00 5.27
N SER A 46 -11.70 -24.34 6.46
CA SER A 46 -12.53 -24.78 7.58
C SER A 46 -13.20 -23.63 8.35
N ARG A 47 -12.78 -22.38 8.13
CA ARG A 47 -13.32 -21.18 8.76
C ARG A 47 -14.04 -20.32 7.74
N VAL A 48 -15.36 -20.38 7.72
CA VAL A 48 -16.17 -19.66 6.73
C VAL A 48 -16.05 -18.14 6.95
N PRO A 49 -15.46 -17.36 6.03
CA PRO A 49 -15.52 -15.90 6.09
C PRO A 49 -16.94 -15.43 5.81
N PRO A 50 -17.33 -14.23 6.28
CA PRO A 50 -18.71 -13.74 6.17
C PRO A 50 -19.22 -13.61 4.72
N LEU A 51 -18.31 -13.52 3.74
CA LEU A 51 -18.63 -13.34 2.32
C LEU A 51 -18.39 -14.60 1.47
N GLY A 52 -17.96 -15.72 2.08
CA GLY A 52 -17.66 -16.97 1.37
C GLY A 52 -16.29 -17.00 0.68
N PHE A 53 -16.08 -18.03 -0.14
CA PHE A 53 -14.80 -18.31 -0.79
C PHE A 53 -14.92 -18.40 -2.31
N THR A 54 -13.79 -18.18 -3.00
CA THR A 54 -13.62 -18.46 -4.44
C THR A 54 -12.43 -19.38 -4.66
N SER A 55 -12.51 -20.27 -5.65
CA SER A 55 -11.43 -21.19 -6.01
C SER A 55 -10.59 -20.64 -7.15
N CYS A 56 -9.27 -20.73 -7.05
CA CYS A 56 -8.37 -20.41 -8.15
C CYS A 56 -8.39 -21.51 -9.22
N GLN A 57 -8.65 -21.17 -10.49
CA GLN A 57 -8.64 -22.15 -11.59
C GLN A 57 -7.23 -22.66 -11.95
N ALA A 58 -6.18 -21.91 -11.61
CA ALA A 58 -4.81 -22.27 -11.95
C ALA A 58 -4.16 -23.27 -10.97
N CYS A 59 -4.45 -23.12 -9.66
CA CYS A 59 -3.81 -23.93 -8.63
C CYS A 59 -4.79 -24.58 -7.64
N SER A 60 -6.09 -24.44 -7.88
CA SER A 60 -7.17 -25.02 -7.07
C SER A 60 -7.18 -24.60 -5.60
N SER A 61 -6.48 -23.52 -5.24
CA SER A 61 -6.50 -23.00 -3.86
C SER A 61 -7.77 -22.20 -3.59
N VAL A 62 -8.11 -22.09 -2.31
CA VAL A 62 -9.25 -21.32 -1.83
C VAL A 62 -8.81 -19.91 -1.46
N ASN A 63 -9.57 -18.91 -1.89
CA ASN A 63 -9.34 -17.49 -1.63
C ASN A 63 -10.64 -16.86 -1.11
N GLU A 64 -10.56 -15.65 -0.55
CA GLU A 64 -11.77 -14.91 -0.18
C GLU A 64 -12.65 -14.59 -1.39
N ALA A 65 -13.97 -14.52 -1.21
CA ALA A 65 -14.90 -14.26 -2.31
C ALA A 65 -14.61 -12.98 -3.13
N HIS A 66 -13.98 -11.97 -2.53
CA HIS A 66 -13.64 -10.71 -3.18
C HIS A 66 -12.16 -10.61 -3.59
N ALA A 67 -11.43 -11.72 -3.53
CA ALA A 67 -10.05 -11.77 -3.98
C ALA A 67 -9.95 -11.46 -5.48
N SER A 68 -9.14 -10.47 -5.83
CA SER A 68 -8.77 -10.15 -7.22
C SER A 68 -7.61 -11.02 -7.70
N TYR A 69 -6.79 -11.51 -6.77
CA TYR A 69 -5.64 -12.38 -7.05
C TYR A 69 -5.61 -13.58 -6.10
N CYS A 70 -5.06 -14.69 -6.59
CA CYS A 70 -4.85 -15.89 -5.79
C CYS A 70 -3.71 -15.70 -4.77
N ALA A 71 -3.96 -15.97 -3.50
CA ALA A 71 -2.96 -15.86 -2.43
C ALA A 71 -1.83 -16.90 -2.51
N VAL A 72 -2.00 -17.94 -3.32
CA VAL A 72 -1.01 -19.02 -3.48
C VAL A 72 -0.21 -18.88 -4.76
N CYS A 73 -0.84 -18.53 -5.89
CA CYS A 73 -0.18 -18.52 -7.20
C CYS A 73 -0.20 -17.16 -7.92
N ALA A 74 -0.72 -16.11 -7.29
CA ALA A 74 -0.79 -14.73 -7.82
C ALA A 74 -1.61 -14.52 -9.10
N VAL A 75 -2.23 -15.58 -9.66
CA VAL A 75 -3.08 -15.48 -10.84
C VAL A 75 -4.32 -14.65 -10.50
N GLU A 76 -4.69 -13.74 -11.39
CA GLU A 76 -5.90 -12.95 -11.29
C GLU A 76 -7.13 -13.87 -11.30
N ILE A 77 -8.02 -13.67 -10.33
CA ILE A 77 -9.25 -14.44 -10.22
C ILE A 77 -10.28 -13.66 -11.04
N ASP A 78 -10.56 -14.13 -12.26
CA ASP A 78 -11.56 -13.53 -13.15
C ASP A 78 -12.89 -13.39 -12.39
N GLN A 79 -13.28 -12.14 -12.09
CA GLN A 79 -14.47 -11.83 -11.29
C GLN A 79 -15.79 -11.97 -12.08
N SER A 80 -15.89 -12.96 -12.97
CA SER A 80 -17.01 -13.10 -13.92
C SER A 80 -18.20 -13.95 -13.41
N ALA A 81 -18.26 -14.31 -12.13
CA ALA A 81 -19.42 -15.00 -11.56
C ALA A 81 -19.87 -14.43 -10.20
N ARG A 82 -20.27 -13.14 -10.17
CA ARG A 82 -21.15 -12.65 -9.11
C ARG A 82 -22.57 -13.15 -9.40
N ILE A 83 -22.97 -14.26 -8.79
CA ILE A 83 -24.39 -14.59 -8.66
C ILE A 83 -24.87 -14.01 -7.33
N SER A 84 -25.87 -13.13 -7.44
CA SER A 84 -26.67 -12.54 -6.36
C SER A 84 -27.13 -13.60 -5.35
N PRO A 85 -27.29 -13.30 -4.05
CA PRO A 85 -27.97 -14.20 -3.13
C PRO A 85 -29.49 -14.07 -3.35
N ASP A 86 -29.97 -14.52 -4.50
CA ASP A 86 -31.39 -14.76 -4.72
C ASP A 86 -31.57 -16.23 -5.03
N GLY A 87 -31.78 -17.00 -3.98
CA GLY A 87 -32.37 -18.32 -4.10
C GLY A 87 -33.79 -18.17 -4.62
N ALA A 88 -33.98 -18.34 -5.92
CA ALA A 88 -35.29 -18.63 -6.50
C ALA A 88 -35.15 -19.34 -7.86
N ALA A 89 -35.55 -20.61 -7.86
CA ALA A 89 -36.23 -21.29 -8.94
C ALA A 89 -35.57 -21.35 -10.34
N GLY A 90 -34.89 -22.48 -10.59
CA GLY A 90 -35.30 -23.43 -11.63
C GLY A 90 -35.20 -23.03 -13.12
N ALA A 91 -34.34 -23.74 -13.86
CA ALA A 91 -34.65 -24.36 -15.17
C ALA A 91 -33.40 -25.12 -15.64
N ARG A 92 -33.42 -26.45 -15.51
CA ARG A 92 -33.55 -27.44 -16.60
C ARG A 92 -32.33 -27.58 -17.51
N SER A 93 -31.76 -28.77 -17.42
CA SER A 93 -30.95 -29.45 -18.43
C SER A 93 -31.82 -29.93 -19.61
N GLU A 94 -31.64 -29.36 -20.79
CA GLU A 94 -31.94 -29.94 -22.13
C GLU A 94 -30.94 -29.23 -23.08
N GLY A 95 -30.14 -29.84 -23.95
CA GLY A 95 -30.27 -31.08 -24.69
C GLY A 95 -30.13 -30.74 -26.19
N VAL A 96 -29.01 -31.16 -26.81
CA VAL A 96 -28.83 -31.58 -28.22
C VAL A 96 -29.30 -30.66 -29.36
N GLY A 97 -28.39 -30.34 -30.29
CA GLY A 97 -28.75 -29.78 -31.61
C GLY A 97 -27.57 -29.55 -32.56
N SER A 98 -27.22 -30.60 -33.30
CA SER A 98 -26.25 -30.65 -34.42
C SER A 98 -26.62 -29.76 -35.61
N LEU A 99 -25.58 -29.28 -36.36
CA LEU A 99 -25.42 -29.26 -37.85
C LEU A 99 -24.33 -28.22 -38.20
N GLY A 100 -23.10 -28.60 -38.61
CA GLY A 100 -22.70 -28.94 -40.00
C GLY A 100 -22.18 -27.67 -40.73
N SER A 101 -21.06 -27.57 -41.46
CA SER A 101 -20.18 -28.54 -42.12
C SER A 101 -18.91 -27.84 -42.68
N ARG A 102 -17.87 -28.66 -42.95
CA ARG A 102 -16.76 -28.52 -43.96
C ARG A 102 -15.63 -27.51 -43.68
N SER A 103 -14.35 -27.77 -44.01
CA SER A 103 -13.64 -28.90 -44.64
C SER A 103 -12.12 -28.65 -44.64
N GLY A 104 -11.32 -29.75 -44.60
CA GLY A 104 -9.94 -29.83 -45.11
C GLY A 104 -8.86 -29.63 -44.03
N GLY A 105 -7.83 -30.46 -43.91
CA GLY A 105 -7.35 -31.57 -44.74
C GLY A 105 -6.26 -32.33 -43.98
N ASP A 106 -5.81 -33.41 -44.60
CA ASP A 106 -5.12 -34.57 -44.04
C ASP A 106 -3.69 -34.32 -43.52
N ASP A 107 -3.28 -35.09 -42.50
CA ASP A 107 -2.14 -36.01 -42.62
C ASP A 107 -1.94 -36.82 -41.34
N ALA A 108 -2.16 -38.14 -41.47
CA ALA A 108 -1.91 -39.14 -40.46
C ALA A 108 -0.45 -39.59 -40.52
N ARG A 109 0.26 -39.56 -39.39
CA ARG A 109 1.49 -40.34 -39.20
C ARG A 109 1.42 -41.12 -37.90
N SER A 110 1.23 -42.42 -38.07
CA SER A 110 1.39 -43.45 -37.06
C SER A 110 2.85 -43.54 -36.61
N ASP A 111 3.11 -43.40 -35.32
CA ASP A 111 4.29 -44.02 -34.72
C ASP A 111 3.92 -44.69 -33.39
N SER A 112 4.30 -45.95 -33.33
CA SER A 112 4.02 -46.90 -32.28
C SER A 112 5.22 -47.00 -31.35
N GLY A 113 5.00 -46.76 -30.06
CA GLY A 113 5.79 -47.34 -28.99
C GLY A 113 7.00 -46.55 -28.51
N ARG A 114 6.85 -45.90 -27.34
CA ARG A 114 7.77 -46.05 -26.22
C ARG A 114 7.21 -45.38 -24.98
N GLY A 115 7.10 -46.14 -23.89
CA GLY A 115 6.94 -45.58 -22.56
C GLY A 115 8.09 -44.62 -22.26
N GLY A 116 7.74 -43.37 -21.98
CA GLY A 116 8.67 -42.34 -21.54
C GLY A 116 8.05 -41.62 -20.35
N GLY A 117 8.38 -42.09 -19.14
CA GLY A 117 8.01 -41.40 -17.92
C GLY A 117 8.49 -39.95 -17.98
N TYR A 118 7.63 -39.03 -17.54
CA TYR A 118 8.00 -37.64 -17.31
C TYR A 118 9.11 -37.63 -16.25
N ARG A 119 10.36 -37.47 -16.69
CA ARG A 119 11.46 -37.20 -15.76
C ARG A 119 11.28 -35.77 -15.28
N ILE A 120 10.93 -35.63 -14.01
CA ILE A 120 11.11 -34.38 -13.27
C ILE A 120 12.61 -34.09 -13.30
N GLY A 121 13.02 -33.27 -14.27
CA GLY A 121 14.36 -32.73 -14.28
C GLY A 121 14.51 -31.86 -13.05
N THR A 122 15.35 -32.29 -12.12
CA THR A 122 15.86 -31.46 -11.02
C THR A 122 16.84 -30.44 -11.61
N GLY A 123 16.35 -29.59 -12.51
CA GLY A 123 17.04 -28.39 -12.91
C GLY A 123 16.97 -27.45 -11.72
N SER A 124 18.11 -27.17 -11.10
CA SER A 124 18.23 -26.11 -10.12
C SER A 124 17.83 -24.80 -10.81
N PHE A 125 16.59 -24.38 -10.57
CA PHE A 125 16.10 -23.11 -11.06
C PHE A 125 16.89 -22.02 -10.34
N ARG A 126 17.93 -21.50 -11.00
CA ARG A 126 18.70 -20.35 -10.50
C ARG A 126 17.82 -19.12 -10.68
N PRO A 127 17.35 -18.46 -9.60
CA PRO A 127 16.37 -17.37 -9.69
C PRO A 127 16.94 -16.09 -10.33
N SER A 128 18.20 -16.08 -10.78
CA SER A 128 18.90 -14.88 -11.25
C SER A 128 18.70 -14.56 -12.73
N GLN A 129 17.91 -15.35 -13.48
CA GLN A 129 17.71 -15.13 -14.93
C GLN A 129 16.50 -14.23 -15.28
N TRP A 130 15.59 -13.98 -14.34
CA TRP A 130 14.56 -12.96 -14.52
C TRP A 130 15.13 -11.61 -14.09
N GLY A 131 15.75 -10.92 -15.05
CA GLY A 131 16.09 -9.51 -14.94
C GLY A 131 14.83 -8.63 -14.92
N LEU A 132 13.93 -8.85 -13.96
CA LEU A 132 12.99 -7.82 -13.56
C LEU A 132 13.82 -6.77 -12.79
N PRO A 133 13.65 -5.46 -13.05
CA PRO A 133 14.30 -4.46 -12.24
C PRO A 133 13.82 -4.70 -10.80
N ARG A 134 14.70 -5.26 -9.97
CA ARG A 134 14.58 -5.18 -8.53
C ARG A 134 14.54 -3.67 -8.30
N ARG A 135 13.39 -3.08 -7.99
CA ARG A 135 13.39 -1.79 -7.28
C ARG A 135 14.10 -2.12 -6.00
N THR A 136 15.43 -1.96 -6.03
CA THR A 136 16.22 -1.83 -4.83
C THR A 136 15.46 -0.80 -4.04
N ARG A 137 14.99 -1.18 -2.84
CA ARG A 137 14.73 -0.14 -1.85
C ARG A 137 15.98 0.72 -1.91
N PRO A 138 15.88 2.02 -2.19
CA PRO A 138 17.02 2.87 -2.01
C PRO A 138 17.60 2.48 -0.65
N SER A 139 18.88 2.16 -0.63
CA SER A 139 19.56 1.99 0.65
C SER A 139 19.25 3.25 1.45
N ARG A 140 19.30 3.21 2.78
CA ARG A 140 19.10 4.40 3.62
C ARG A 140 19.96 5.63 3.19
N GLY A 141 20.88 5.50 2.22
CA GLY A 141 21.58 6.58 1.52
C GLY A 141 20.94 7.15 0.23
N GLU A 142 19.79 6.70 -0.26
CA GLU A 142 18.99 7.41 -1.30
C GLU A 142 17.78 8.15 -0.68
N GLU A 143 17.68 8.17 0.66
CA GLU A 143 16.82 9.09 1.41
C GLU A 143 17.25 10.58 1.23
N ASP A 144 18.36 10.82 0.55
CA ASP A 144 18.96 12.15 0.32
C ASP A 144 18.56 12.82 -1.00
N GLN A 145 17.84 12.16 -1.90
CA GLN A 145 17.33 12.82 -3.10
C GLN A 145 15.99 13.50 -2.80
N ILE A 146 16.02 14.54 -1.96
CA ILE A 146 14.91 15.49 -1.88
C ILE A 146 15.02 16.39 -3.12
N PRO A 147 14.04 16.37 -4.04
CA PRO A 147 14.03 17.27 -5.19
C PRO A 147 14.13 18.72 -4.72
N GLU A 148 15.01 19.50 -5.34
CA GLU A 148 15.26 20.90 -4.95
C GLU A 148 13.97 21.75 -4.99
N GLU A 149 13.03 21.40 -5.89
CA GLU A 149 11.72 22.05 -5.98
C GLU A 149 10.84 21.91 -4.72
N ILE A 150 11.12 20.92 -3.87
CA ILE A 150 10.43 20.68 -2.60
C ILE A 150 11.03 21.55 -1.48
N GLN A 151 12.29 21.95 -1.59
CA GLN A 151 13.05 22.71 -0.58
C GLN A 151 12.68 24.20 -0.61
N ARG A 152 11.38 24.48 -0.47
CA ARG A 152 10.80 25.82 -0.42
C ARG A 152 10.06 26.04 0.88
N TRP A 153 9.90 27.32 1.23
CA TRP A 153 9.08 27.72 2.37
C TRP A 153 7.66 27.14 2.28
N ASN A 154 7.20 26.52 3.36
CA ASN A 154 5.86 25.98 3.47
C ASN A 154 4.97 26.94 4.28
N TRP A 155 4.19 27.74 3.56
CA TRP A 155 3.23 28.68 4.15
C TRP A 155 2.20 28.01 5.04
N SER A 156 1.66 26.85 4.63
CA SER A 156 0.68 26.13 5.45
C SER A 156 1.27 25.56 6.74
N ALA A 157 2.50 25.05 6.69
CA ALA A 157 3.20 24.54 7.85
C ALA A 157 3.62 25.66 8.82
N PHE A 158 3.84 26.87 8.31
CA PHE A 158 4.07 28.03 9.15
C PHE A 158 2.77 28.57 9.79
N ILE A 159 1.69 28.67 9.02
CA ILE A 159 0.41 29.25 9.50
C ILE A 159 -0.35 28.26 10.41
N LEU A 160 -0.36 26.97 10.06
CA LEU A 160 -1.13 25.91 10.72
C LEU A 160 -0.25 24.86 11.41
N GLY A 161 1.03 25.15 11.67
CA GLY A 161 2.08 24.18 12.04
C GLY A 161 1.71 22.97 12.88
N PRO A 162 1.24 23.05 14.14
CA PRO A 162 0.89 21.85 14.89
C PRO A 162 -0.19 21.00 14.21
N ILE A 163 -1.21 21.64 13.61
CA ILE A 163 -2.29 20.95 12.91
C ILE A 163 -1.76 20.31 11.61
N TRP A 164 -1.06 21.11 10.81
CA TRP A 164 -0.50 20.68 9.54
C TRP A 164 0.54 19.55 9.72
N GLY A 165 1.42 19.69 10.71
CA GLY A 165 2.48 18.73 11.02
C GLY A 165 1.91 17.39 11.46
N LEU A 166 0.89 17.37 12.31
CA LEU A 166 0.20 16.13 12.69
C LEU A 166 -0.41 15.42 11.48
N VAL A 167 -1.08 16.16 10.59
CA VAL A 167 -1.70 15.60 9.38
C VAL A 167 -0.65 15.04 8.40
N HIS A 168 0.61 15.47 8.50
CA HIS A 168 1.70 15.03 7.64
C HIS A 168 2.74 14.15 8.34
N GLY A 169 2.38 13.55 9.48
CA GLY A 169 3.21 12.55 10.16
C GLY A 169 4.36 13.12 10.99
N ILE A 170 4.39 14.44 11.22
CA ILE A 170 5.39 15.14 12.02
C ILE A 170 4.85 15.25 13.46
N TRP A 171 4.88 14.16 14.20
CA TRP A 171 4.24 14.06 15.53
C TRP A 171 4.76 15.09 16.55
N TRP A 172 6.05 15.46 16.48
CA TRP A 172 6.64 16.44 17.40
C TRP A 172 6.06 17.86 17.22
N SER A 173 5.39 18.15 16.10
CA SER A 173 4.67 19.41 15.89
C SER A 173 3.59 19.66 16.93
N ALA A 174 3.09 18.59 17.60
CA ALA A 174 2.13 18.69 18.70
C ALA A 174 2.66 19.50 19.89
N LEU A 175 3.98 19.66 20.04
CA LEU A 175 4.58 20.53 21.07
C LEU A 175 4.11 21.99 20.96
N GLY A 176 3.72 22.44 19.77
CA GLY A 176 3.17 23.79 19.60
C GLY A 176 1.79 23.99 20.26
N PHE A 177 1.09 22.92 20.65
CA PHE A 177 -0.16 23.05 21.43
C PHE A 177 0.07 23.27 22.92
N LEU A 178 1.29 23.11 23.43
CA LEU A 178 1.62 23.26 24.85
C LEU A 178 1.13 24.58 25.48
N PRO A 179 1.32 25.77 24.89
CA PRO A 179 0.83 27.02 25.47
C PRO A 179 -0.71 27.13 25.52
N LEU A 180 -1.44 26.28 24.81
CA LEU A 180 -2.91 26.28 24.79
C LEU A 180 -3.52 25.46 25.94
N LEU A 181 -2.71 24.72 26.70
CA LEU A 181 -3.20 23.93 27.83
C LEU A 181 -3.64 24.85 28.98
N PRO A 182 -4.90 24.77 29.44
CA PRO A 182 -5.46 25.74 30.40
C PRO A 182 -4.88 25.60 31.82
N PHE A 183 -4.35 24.43 32.15
CA PHE A 183 -3.77 24.11 33.46
C PHE A 183 -2.27 24.44 33.56
N LEU A 184 -1.64 24.92 32.49
CA LEU A 184 -0.21 25.26 32.52
C LEU A 184 0.02 26.58 33.28
N PRO A 185 0.92 26.62 34.28
CA PRO A 185 1.27 27.87 34.96
C PRO A 185 1.79 28.91 33.98
N LEU A 186 1.54 30.20 34.28
CA LEU A 186 1.80 31.32 33.36
C LEU A 186 3.26 31.35 32.86
N THR A 187 4.22 31.04 33.75
CA THR A 187 5.66 30.94 33.42
C THR A 187 5.95 29.88 32.36
N PHE A 188 5.38 28.68 32.49
CA PHE A 188 5.52 27.62 31.49
C PHE A 188 4.76 27.92 30.20
N ARG A 189 3.67 28.70 30.29
CA ARG A 189 2.91 29.14 29.12
C ARG A 189 3.70 30.11 28.25
N PHE A 190 4.48 31.01 28.84
CA PHE A 190 5.43 31.86 28.09
C PHE A 190 6.47 31.03 27.34
N ILE A 191 7.09 30.05 28.00
CA ILE A 191 8.04 29.11 27.36
C ILE A 191 7.33 28.35 26.22
N GLY A 192 6.09 27.92 26.45
CA GLY A 192 5.27 27.27 25.44
C GLY A 192 5.06 28.12 24.18
N TYR A 193 4.85 29.44 24.32
CA TYR A 193 4.75 30.33 23.15
C TYR A 193 6.07 30.44 22.37
N VAL A 194 7.20 30.49 23.06
CA VAL A 194 8.53 30.47 22.40
C VAL A 194 8.72 29.16 21.63
N VAL A 195 8.36 28.03 22.25
CA VAL A 195 8.37 26.71 21.59
C VAL A 195 7.45 26.69 20.38
N LEU A 196 6.21 27.20 20.50
CA LEU A 196 5.26 27.29 19.40
C LEU A 196 5.87 28.07 18.22
N VAL A 197 6.40 29.27 18.44
CA VAL A 197 7.03 30.06 17.38
C VAL A 197 8.19 29.30 16.74
N GLY A 198 9.05 28.65 17.54
CA GLY A 198 10.14 27.82 17.04
C GLY A 198 9.66 26.66 16.17
N VAL A 199 8.60 25.95 16.60
CA VAL A 199 7.96 24.87 15.84
C VAL A 199 7.44 25.42 14.50
N MET A 200 6.73 26.55 14.51
CA MET A 200 6.17 27.16 13.28
C MET A 200 7.28 27.51 12.28
N LEU A 201 8.39 28.09 12.76
CA LEU A 201 9.52 28.47 11.90
C LEU A 201 10.24 27.25 11.32
N ILE A 202 10.51 26.22 12.13
CA ILE A 202 11.15 24.98 11.66
C ILE A 202 10.25 24.28 10.63
N LEU A 203 8.95 24.23 10.89
CA LEU A 203 7.97 23.68 9.94
C LEU A 203 7.84 24.54 8.68
N GLY A 204 7.94 25.86 8.78
CA GLY A 204 7.98 26.75 7.61
C GLY A 204 9.20 26.48 6.72
N LEU A 205 10.38 26.32 7.31
CA LEU A 205 11.63 26.09 6.59
C LEU A 205 11.73 24.67 6.03
N LYS A 206 11.45 23.66 6.85
CA LYS A 206 11.74 22.24 6.56
C LYS A 206 10.49 21.36 6.50
N GLY A 207 9.30 21.93 6.64
CA GLY A 207 8.04 21.17 6.65
C GLY A 207 7.89 20.31 5.40
N ASN A 208 8.17 20.88 4.23
CA ASN A 208 8.09 20.14 2.97
C ASN A 208 8.99 18.91 2.94
N GLU A 209 10.26 19.06 3.37
CA GLU A 209 11.22 17.95 3.46
C GLU A 209 10.75 16.86 4.43
N MET A 210 10.26 17.26 5.60
CA MET A 210 9.79 16.33 6.62
C MET A 210 8.52 15.60 6.17
N ALA A 211 7.56 16.29 5.56
CA ALA A 211 6.34 15.70 5.04
C ALA A 211 6.59 14.81 3.80
N TRP A 212 7.59 15.16 2.98
CA TRP A 212 8.04 14.33 1.88
C TRP A 212 8.63 13.02 2.38
N ARG A 213 9.45 13.06 3.44
CA ARG A 213 10.04 11.87 4.07
C ARG A 213 9.02 11.02 4.82
N ALA A 214 7.97 11.63 5.37
CA ALA A 214 6.96 10.94 6.18
C ALA A 214 6.02 10.02 5.39
N ARG A 215 5.91 10.17 4.05
CA ARG A 215 5.00 9.39 3.22
C ARG A 215 5.60 9.12 1.83
N GLN A 216 5.22 8.00 1.21
CA GLN A 216 5.57 7.74 -0.18
C GLN A 216 4.72 8.59 -1.14
N TRP A 217 5.39 9.23 -2.10
CA TRP A 217 4.77 10.04 -3.14
C TRP A 217 5.19 9.52 -4.51
N ASP A 218 4.25 9.44 -5.46
CA ASP A 218 4.57 8.96 -6.81
C ASP A 218 5.50 9.91 -7.57
N SER A 219 5.43 11.20 -7.25
CA SER A 219 6.11 12.29 -7.94
C SER A 219 6.09 13.56 -7.07
N ALA A 220 7.06 14.43 -7.29
CA ALA A 220 7.19 15.67 -6.53
C ALA A 220 6.08 16.67 -6.89
N GLU A 221 5.62 16.68 -8.14
CA GLU A 221 4.51 17.51 -8.62
C GLU A 221 3.20 17.19 -7.88
N LYS A 222 2.90 15.90 -7.66
CA LYS A 222 1.72 15.49 -6.88
C LYS A 222 1.80 15.97 -5.43
N PHE A 223 2.98 15.89 -4.82
CA PHE A 223 3.19 16.41 -3.47
C PHE A 223 2.98 17.93 -3.42
N LEU A 224 3.62 18.66 -4.34
CA LEU A 224 3.52 20.11 -4.41
C LEU A 224 2.10 20.58 -4.68
N ALA A 225 1.31 19.86 -5.48
CA ALA A 225 -0.11 20.15 -5.68
C ALA A 225 -0.94 20.03 -4.39
N VAL A 226 -0.64 19.03 -3.55
CA VAL A 226 -1.26 18.92 -2.22
C VAL A 226 -0.84 20.08 -1.32
N GLN A 227 0.47 20.39 -1.28
CA GLN A 227 0.99 21.51 -0.48
C GLN A 227 0.43 22.86 -0.93
N GLN A 228 0.21 23.06 -2.22
CA GLN A 228 -0.43 24.28 -2.75
C GLN A 228 -1.86 24.42 -2.25
N ARG A 229 -2.66 23.34 -2.25
CA ARG A 229 -4.02 23.37 -1.69
C ARG A 229 -3.99 23.75 -0.21
N TRP A 230 -3.11 23.11 0.56
CA TRP A 230 -2.90 23.44 1.97
C TRP A 230 -2.51 24.91 2.16
N ALA A 231 -1.58 25.43 1.36
CA ALA A 231 -1.18 26.83 1.40
C ALA A 231 -2.38 27.75 1.13
N THR A 232 -3.17 27.50 0.08
CA THR A 232 -4.37 28.29 -0.22
C THR A 232 -5.35 28.29 0.94
N TRP A 233 -5.74 27.13 1.47
CA TRP A 233 -6.68 27.04 2.59
C TRP A 233 -6.16 27.72 3.85
N SER A 234 -4.87 27.56 4.17
CA SER A 234 -4.26 28.19 5.34
C SER A 234 -4.22 29.72 5.24
N ILE A 235 -3.94 30.27 4.06
CA ILE A 235 -3.92 31.71 3.82
C ILE A 235 -5.33 32.28 3.87
N VAL A 236 -6.31 31.63 3.22
CA VAL A 236 -7.72 32.04 3.27
C VAL A 236 -8.22 32.06 4.71
N PHE A 237 -7.90 31.02 5.49
CA PHE A 237 -8.24 30.96 6.91
C PHE A 237 -7.58 32.08 7.71
N ALA A 238 -6.28 32.35 7.50
CA ALA A 238 -5.55 33.40 8.20
C ALA A 238 -6.12 34.80 7.91
N ILE A 239 -6.43 35.10 6.65
CA ILE A 239 -7.04 36.37 6.25
C ILE A 239 -8.44 36.49 6.86
N GLY A 240 -9.25 35.43 6.79
CA GLY A 240 -10.59 35.40 7.39
C GLY A 240 -10.56 35.67 8.91
N ALA A 241 -9.63 35.02 9.62
CA ALA A 241 -9.43 35.24 11.05
C ALA A 241 -8.98 36.68 11.36
N LEU A 242 -8.07 37.25 10.56
CA LEU A 242 -7.61 38.63 10.73
C LEU A 242 -8.76 39.63 10.52
N VAL A 243 -9.56 39.47 9.47
CA VAL A 243 -10.73 40.34 9.20
C VAL A 243 -11.74 40.24 10.33
N ALA A 244 -12.08 39.02 10.78
CA ALA A 244 -13.00 38.81 11.89
C ALA A 244 -12.48 39.48 13.18
N PHE A 245 -11.18 39.39 13.46
CA PHE A 245 -10.56 40.05 14.60
C PHE A 245 -10.65 41.58 14.52
N ILE A 246 -10.39 42.17 13.36
CA ILE A 246 -10.52 43.63 13.15
C ILE A 246 -11.97 44.08 13.34
N LEU A 247 -12.94 43.39 12.73
CA LEU A 247 -14.37 43.70 12.89
C LEU A 247 -14.81 43.59 14.35
N PHE A 248 -14.32 42.58 15.08
CA PHE A 248 -14.56 42.45 16.50
C PHE A 248 -14.04 43.66 17.28
N LEU A 249 -12.81 44.12 17.00
CA LEU A 249 -12.26 45.31 17.66
C LEU A 249 -13.05 46.59 17.34
N LEU A 250 -13.48 46.78 16.09
CA LEU A 250 -14.28 47.94 15.68
C LEU A 250 -15.67 47.95 16.31
N GLY A 251 -16.26 46.78 16.58
CA GLY A 251 -17.56 46.67 17.25
C GLY A 251 -17.53 46.87 18.77
N GLN A 252 -16.36 47.06 19.39
CA GLN A 252 -16.21 47.38 20.82
C GLN A 252 -16.18 48.89 21.10
N GLY A 253 -16.25 49.73 20.07
CA GLY A 253 -16.32 51.20 20.18
C GLY A 253 -17.74 51.71 19.97
#